data_AF-A0A535PUN9-F1
#
_entry.id   AF-A0A535PUN9-F1
#
_cell.length_a   1.000
_cell.length_b   1.000
_cell.length_c   1.000
_cell.angle_alpha   90.00
_cell.angle_beta   90.00
_cell.angle_gamma   90.00
#
_symmetry.space_group_name_H-M   'P 1'
#
loop_
_entity.id
_entity.type
_entity.pdbx_description
1 polymer ?
#
loop_
_entity_poly.entity_id
_entity_poly.type
_entity_poly.pdbx_seq_one_letter_code
_entity_poly.pdbx_strand_id
1 'polypeptide(L)'
;MSGFVGVPDAQVRFEPRHSLDLGLTLAPLGSGPWLRREGEAIWRATRTPAGPATMKIQHHLGSIDVLAWGPGAEWAVAQAPALCGEHDDDTGFVPLHPLVARLHREIRGIRMPRSHAVFEALVPAVILQQVTSEEGVASYRHLVNALGEVSPGPVALKLPPSPQVLAGTPYWAFHRFGIERRRADVIIRAARSAKRLEETVTMDRPSAYQRMLAFPGIGPWTAAKVAMAALGDADAVPIGDYHLPHSIGYAFEGTARSTDQRMLELLEPYRGHRARVIRLITTAGIGAPRFGPKKPLRSIIDR
;
A
#
# COMPACT_ATOMS: atom_id res chain seq x y z
N MET A 1 4.67 -15.54 -27.41
CA MET A 1 6.10 -15.22 -27.65
C MET A 1 6.73 -14.91 -26.31
N SER A 2 7.54 -15.83 -25.78
CA SER A 2 8.31 -15.63 -24.55
C SER A 2 9.36 -14.55 -24.84
N GLY A 3 9.07 -13.32 -24.43
CA GLY A 3 10.06 -12.25 -24.44
C GLY A 3 11.19 -12.65 -23.49
N PHE A 4 12.42 -12.57 -23.98
CA PHE A 4 13.63 -12.86 -23.22
C PHE A 4 13.62 -12.01 -21.93
N VAL A 5 13.32 -12.65 -20.81
CA VAL A 5 13.51 -12.04 -19.50
C VAL A 5 15.02 -12.11 -19.25
N GLY A 6 15.70 -10.97 -19.16
CA GLY A 6 17.14 -10.94 -18.87
C GLY A 6 17.47 -11.78 -17.63
N VAL A 7 18.67 -12.38 -17.59
CA VAL A 7 19.10 -13.27 -16.50
C VAL A 7 18.91 -12.56 -15.14
N PRO A 8 18.18 -13.15 -14.19
CA PRO A 8 17.98 -12.57 -12.86
C PRO A 8 19.25 -12.65 -12.02
N ASP A 9 19.47 -11.63 -11.19
CA ASP A 9 20.58 -11.60 -10.22
C ASP A 9 20.27 -12.48 -9.01
N ALA A 10 18.98 -12.64 -8.67
CA ALA A 10 18.51 -13.57 -7.65
C ALA A 10 17.13 -14.14 -8.00
N GLN A 11 16.84 -15.36 -7.54
CA GLN A 11 15.53 -15.98 -7.71
C GLN A 11 15.16 -16.86 -6.53
N VAL A 12 13.86 -17.01 -6.28
CA VAL A 12 13.31 -17.97 -5.32
C VAL A 12 11.99 -18.52 -5.84
N ARG A 13 11.71 -19.78 -5.50
CA ARG A 13 10.40 -20.41 -5.67
C ARG A 13 9.92 -20.93 -4.32
N PHE A 14 8.67 -20.67 -3.97
CA PHE A 14 8.06 -21.21 -2.76
C PHE A 14 6.58 -21.53 -2.97
N GLU A 15 6.07 -22.51 -2.23
CA GLU A 15 4.64 -22.83 -2.20
C GLU A 15 3.96 -22.03 -1.07
N PRO A 16 2.93 -21.21 -1.37
CA PRO A 16 2.22 -20.49 -0.34
C PRO A 16 1.52 -21.45 0.63
N ARG A 17 1.62 -21.19 1.94
CA ARG A 17 1.00 -22.06 2.98
C ARG A 17 -0.53 -22.15 2.90
N HIS A 18 -1.15 -21.12 2.34
CA HIS A 18 -2.59 -21.00 2.15
C HIS A 18 -2.90 -20.52 0.72
N SER A 19 -4.17 -20.43 0.33
CA SER A 19 -4.54 -19.80 -0.95
C SER A 19 -3.96 -18.38 -1.06
N LEU A 20 -3.55 -17.98 -2.26
CA LEU A 20 -3.00 -16.66 -2.54
C LEU A 20 -3.55 -16.10 -3.86
N ASP A 21 -4.24 -14.96 -3.75
CA ASP A 21 -4.51 -14.06 -4.86
C ASP A 21 -3.47 -12.94 -4.82
N LEU A 22 -2.49 -13.02 -5.72
CA LEU A 22 -1.38 -12.08 -5.78
C LEU A 22 -1.85 -10.65 -6.10
N GLY A 23 -2.86 -10.52 -6.97
CA GLY A 23 -3.41 -9.23 -7.37
C GLY A 23 -4.11 -8.53 -6.22
N LEU A 24 -4.97 -9.22 -5.49
CA LEU A 24 -5.67 -8.66 -4.34
C LEU A 24 -4.73 -8.42 -3.18
N THR A 25 -3.75 -9.31 -2.95
CA THR A 25 -2.76 -9.20 -1.87
C THR A 25 -1.87 -7.97 -2.05
N LEU A 26 -1.35 -7.72 -3.26
CA LEU A 26 -0.46 -6.57 -3.53
C LEU A 26 -1.21 -5.28 -3.87
N ALA A 27 -2.54 -5.28 -3.92
CA ALA A 27 -3.35 -4.08 -4.20
C ALA A 27 -3.02 -2.85 -3.31
N PRO A 28 -2.68 -2.98 -2.01
CA PRO A 28 -2.30 -1.84 -1.17
C PRO A 28 -1.06 -1.08 -1.65
N LEU A 29 -0.22 -1.68 -2.49
CA LEU A 29 0.97 -1.05 -3.06
C LEU A 29 0.65 -0.13 -4.25
N GLY A 30 -0.62 -0.10 -4.67
CA GLY A 30 -1.10 0.69 -5.79
C GLY A 30 -0.59 0.17 -7.14
N SER A 31 -0.73 1.01 -8.16
CA SER A 31 -0.25 0.73 -9.52
C SER A 31 0.21 2.00 -10.21
N GLY A 32 1.23 1.88 -11.05
CA GLY A 32 1.82 3.02 -11.74
C GLY A 32 3.18 2.67 -12.33
N PRO A 33 4.01 3.67 -12.63
CA PRO A 33 5.36 3.45 -13.17
C PRO A 33 6.24 2.51 -12.34
N TRP A 34 5.97 2.35 -11.04
CA TRP A 34 6.70 1.44 -10.13
C TRP A 34 6.13 0.03 -10.04
N LEU A 35 4.89 -0.21 -10.45
CA LEU A 35 4.22 -1.51 -10.32
C LEU A 35 3.24 -1.72 -11.46
N ARG A 36 3.49 -2.78 -12.24
CA ARG A 36 2.71 -3.16 -13.43
C ARG A 36 2.31 -4.62 -13.36
N ARG A 37 1.09 -4.93 -13.78
CA ARG A 37 0.62 -6.30 -13.99
C ARG A 37 0.84 -6.73 -15.43
N GLU A 38 1.26 -7.96 -15.64
CA GLU A 38 1.46 -8.58 -16.94
C GLU A 38 0.95 -10.02 -16.87
N GLY A 39 -0.29 -10.25 -17.36
CA GLY A 39 -0.99 -11.51 -17.11
C GLY A 39 -1.12 -11.77 -15.61
N GLU A 40 -0.68 -12.95 -15.16
CA GLU A 40 -0.65 -13.36 -13.75
C GLU A 40 0.63 -12.91 -13.00
N ALA A 41 1.56 -12.23 -13.68
CA ALA A 41 2.76 -11.69 -13.07
C ALA A 41 2.57 -10.24 -12.61
N ILE A 42 3.20 -9.89 -11.50
CA ILE A 42 3.35 -8.53 -11.02
C ILE A 42 4.83 -8.16 -11.07
N TRP A 43 5.12 -7.11 -11.84
CA TRP A 43 6.42 -6.45 -11.84
C TRP A 43 6.41 -5.29 -10.87
N ARG A 44 7.43 -5.19 -10.02
CA ARG A 44 7.56 -4.13 -9.01
C ARG A 44 8.99 -3.62 -8.95
N ALA A 45 9.17 -2.30 -9.05
CA ALA A 45 10.41 -1.62 -8.70
C ALA A 45 10.33 -1.12 -7.25
N THR A 46 11.40 -1.33 -6.48
CA THR A 46 11.46 -0.94 -5.07
C THR A 46 12.89 -0.64 -4.63
N ARG A 47 13.02 0.20 -3.61
CA ARG A 47 14.26 0.44 -2.89
C ARG A 47 14.31 -0.44 -1.66
N THR A 48 15.38 -1.21 -1.55
CA THR A 48 15.65 -2.10 -0.41
C THR A 48 16.80 -1.54 0.42
N PRO A 49 17.02 -2.05 1.65
CA PRO A 49 18.23 -1.72 2.42
C PRO A 49 19.55 -2.06 1.69
N ALA A 50 19.54 -3.03 0.77
CA ALA A 50 20.69 -3.43 -0.03
C ALA A 50 20.80 -2.67 -1.38
N GLY A 51 19.88 -1.75 -1.67
CA GLY A 51 19.84 -0.97 -2.91
C GLY A 51 18.57 -1.20 -3.73
N PRO A 52 18.49 -0.61 -4.93
CA PRO A 52 17.31 -0.73 -5.77
C PRO A 52 17.16 -2.16 -6.33
N ALA A 53 15.91 -2.59 -6.46
CA ALA A 53 15.56 -3.87 -7.04
C ALA A 53 14.34 -3.75 -7.95
N THR A 54 14.31 -4.59 -8.98
CA THR A 54 13.10 -4.93 -9.72
C THR A 54 12.76 -6.38 -9.40
N MET A 55 11.49 -6.66 -9.17
CA MET A 55 10.97 -8.01 -8.94
C MET A 55 9.95 -8.34 -10.02
N LYS A 56 9.96 -9.58 -10.52
CA LYS A 56 8.82 -10.22 -11.17
C LYS A 56 8.31 -11.29 -10.22
N ILE A 57 7.05 -11.18 -9.80
CA ILE A 57 6.38 -12.12 -8.90
C ILE A 57 5.27 -12.77 -9.69
N GLN A 58 5.29 -14.08 -9.84
CA GLN A 58 4.32 -14.80 -10.65
C GLN A 58 3.79 -16.01 -9.89
N HIS A 59 2.48 -16.17 -9.89
CA HIS A 59 1.85 -17.41 -9.46
C HIS A 59 1.87 -18.40 -10.63
N HIS A 60 2.44 -19.57 -10.40
CA HIS A 60 2.52 -20.65 -11.39
C HIS A 60 2.33 -22.00 -10.71
N LEU A 61 1.29 -22.74 -11.12
CA LEU A 61 0.99 -24.12 -10.68
C LEU A 61 1.03 -24.31 -9.14
N GLY A 62 0.41 -23.41 -8.39
CA GLY A 62 0.36 -23.48 -6.91
C GLY A 62 1.61 -22.98 -6.19
N SER A 63 2.62 -22.49 -6.93
CA SER A 63 3.84 -21.92 -6.38
C SER A 63 4.05 -20.48 -6.82
N ILE A 64 4.80 -19.71 -6.05
CA ILE A 64 5.22 -18.36 -6.40
C ILE A 64 6.67 -18.40 -6.86
N ASP A 65 6.88 -18.02 -8.11
CA ASP A 65 8.20 -17.78 -8.69
C ASP A 65 8.51 -16.29 -8.57
N VAL A 66 9.66 -15.97 -8.00
CA VAL A 66 10.16 -14.60 -7.87
C VAL A 66 11.52 -14.49 -8.48
N LEU A 67 11.63 -13.58 -9.45
CA LEU A 67 12.89 -13.19 -10.08
C LEU A 67 13.20 -11.76 -9.68
N ALA A 68 14.45 -11.45 -9.39
CA ALA A 68 14.86 -10.10 -9.06
C ALA A 68 16.16 -9.66 -9.74
N TRP A 69 16.28 -8.35 -9.96
CA TRP A 69 17.42 -7.69 -10.58
C TRP A 69 17.86 -6.47 -9.78
N GLY A 70 19.15 -6.15 -9.85
CA GLY A 70 19.79 -5.01 -9.22
C GLY A 70 20.43 -5.30 -7.87
N PRO A 71 21.13 -4.32 -7.27
CA PRO A 71 21.85 -4.49 -6.01
C PRO A 71 20.99 -5.00 -4.84
N GLY A 72 19.69 -4.72 -4.86
CA GLY A 72 18.74 -5.21 -3.86
C GLY A 72 18.12 -6.58 -4.14
N ALA A 73 18.53 -7.29 -5.19
CA ALA A 73 17.85 -8.50 -5.68
C ALA A 73 17.78 -9.61 -4.62
N GLU A 74 18.90 -9.94 -3.97
CA GLU A 74 18.96 -10.99 -2.94
C GLU A 74 18.03 -10.68 -1.76
N TRP A 75 18.03 -9.43 -1.29
CA TRP A 75 17.12 -9.01 -0.23
C TRP A 75 15.67 -9.11 -0.68
N ALA A 76 15.37 -8.69 -1.91
CA ALA A 76 14.03 -8.70 -2.46
C ALA A 76 13.45 -10.12 -2.55
N VAL A 77 14.23 -11.09 -3.02
CA VAL A 77 13.79 -12.50 -3.05
C VAL A 77 13.64 -13.07 -1.64
N ALA A 78 14.54 -12.74 -0.72
CA ALA A 78 14.44 -13.19 0.67
C ALA A 78 13.17 -12.67 1.39
N GLN A 79 12.72 -11.46 1.06
CA GLN A 79 11.50 -10.87 1.63
C GLN A 79 10.23 -11.20 0.83
N ALA A 80 10.33 -11.91 -0.30
CA ALA A 80 9.18 -12.18 -1.16
C ALA A 80 8.05 -12.98 -0.48
N PRO A 81 8.32 -13.98 0.39
CA PRO A 81 7.27 -14.63 1.18
C PRO A 81 6.48 -13.64 2.04
N ALA A 82 7.16 -12.73 2.74
CA ALA A 82 6.53 -11.70 3.57
C ALA A 82 5.67 -10.73 2.73
N LEU A 83 6.19 -10.31 1.58
CA LEU A 83 5.47 -9.47 0.61
C LEU A 83 4.19 -10.15 0.12
N CYS A 84 4.22 -11.47 -0.09
CA CYS A 84 3.07 -12.29 -0.48
C CYS A 84 2.16 -12.68 0.70
N GLY A 85 2.38 -12.11 1.89
CA GLY A 85 1.54 -12.30 3.06
C GLY A 85 1.72 -13.66 3.73
N GLU A 86 2.87 -14.34 3.59
CA GLU A 86 3.13 -15.59 4.31
C GLU A 86 3.15 -15.43 5.84
N HIS A 87 3.24 -14.19 6.35
CA HIS A 87 3.14 -13.90 7.78
C HIS A 87 1.74 -13.40 8.20
N ASP A 88 0.77 -13.40 7.28
CA ASP A 88 -0.62 -13.07 7.60
C ASP A 88 -1.28 -14.30 8.24
N ASP A 89 -1.43 -14.28 9.56
CA ASP A 89 -2.15 -15.31 10.32
C ASP A 89 -3.62 -14.92 10.46
N ASP A 90 -4.51 -15.78 9.98
CA ASP A 90 -5.96 -15.62 10.07
C ASP A 90 -6.65 -16.63 10.99
N THR A 91 -5.88 -17.43 11.74
CA THR A 91 -6.41 -18.47 12.65
C THR A 91 -7.42 -17.91 13.66
N GLY A 92 -7.22 -16.67 14.12
CA GLY A 92 -8.12 -15.98 15.05
C GLY A 92 -9.33 -15.28 14.41
N PHE A 93 -9.49 -15.35 13.09
CA PHE A 93 -10.51 -14.60 12.38
C PHE A 93 -11.85 -15.33 12.35
N VAL A 94 -12.82 -14.80 13.10
CA VAL A 94 -14.19 -15.31 13.12
C VAL A 94 -15.10 -14.32 12.36
N PRO A 95 -15.57 -14.65 11.14
CA PRO A 95 -16.41 -13.76 10.35
C PRO A 95 -17.87 -13.78 10.86
N LEU A 96 -18.15 -13.09 11.96
CA LEU A 96 -19.44 -13.12 12.67
C LEU A 96 -20.62 -12.57 11.84
N HIS A 97 -20.40 -11.50 11.08
CA HIS A 97 -21.46 -10.87 10.29
C HIS A 97 -21.71 -11.63 8.97
N PRO A 98 -22.97 -11.90 8.56
CA PRO A 98 -23.27 -12.70 7.36
C PRO A 98 -22.62 -12.19 6.07
N LEU A 99 -22.56 -10.86 5.89
CA LEU A 99 -21.84 -10.26 4.76
C LEU A 99 -20.34 -10.60 4.80
N VAL A 100 -19.69 -10.45 5.97
CA VAL A 100 -18.25 -10.69 6.11
C VAL A 100 -17.95 -12.17 5.88
N ALA A 101 -18.78 -13.09 6.41
CA ALA A 101 -18.66 -14.53 6.16
C ALA A 101 -18.79 -14.88 4.68
N ARG A 102 -19.75 -14.26 3.98
CA ARG A 102 -19.92 -14.43 2.53
C ARG A 102 -18.70 -13.93 1.77
N LEU A 103 -18.26 -12.70 2.03
CA LEU A 103 -17.11 -12.09 1.36
C LEU A 103 -15.82 -12.87 1.61
N HIS A 104 -15.60 -13.35 2.83
CA HIS A 104 -14.42 -14.17 3.16
C HIS A 104 -14.38 -15.48 2.35
N ARG A 105 -15.55 -16.09 2.10
CA ARG A 105 -15.65 -17.31 1.29
C ARG A 105 -15.50 -17.06 -0.22
N GLU A 106 -15.97 -15.91 -0.70
CA GLU A 106 -15.99 -15.54 -2.13
C GLU A 106 -14.66 -14.92 -2.58
N ILE A 107 -14.07 -14.04 -1.77
CA ILE A 107 -12.82 -13.33 -2.05
C ILE A 107 -11.67 -14.13 -1.45
N ARG A 108 -11.34 -15.27 -2.08
CA ARG A 108 -10.32 -16.19 -1.57
C ARG A 108 -8.91 -15.69 -1.83
N GLY A 109 -7.99 -16.04 -0.92
CA GLY A 109 -6.55 -15.81 -1.09
C GLY A 109 -6.10 -14.35 -0.95
N ILE A 110 -6.98 -13.42 -0.57
CA ILE A 110 -6.57 -12.07 -0.18
C ILE A 110 -5.82 -12.12 1.16
N ARG A 111 -4.57 -11.67 1.17
CA ARG A 111 -3.72 -11.64 2.37
C ARG A 111 -3.13 -10.26 2.62
N MET A 112 -2.66 -9.99 3.83
CA MET A 112 -1.94 -8.76 4.20
C MET A 112 -0.51 -8.76 3.65
N PRO A 113 -0.16 -7.83 2.74
CA PRO A 113 1.21 -7.75 2.26
C PRO A 113 2.13 -7.13 3.30
N ARG A 114 3.39 -7.54 3.32
CA ARG A 114 4.44 -6.89 4.11
C ARG A 114 5.60 -6.49 3.20
N SER A 115 5.54 -5.29 2.64
CA SER A 115 6.56 -4.83 1.67
C SER A 115 7.89 -4.43 2.30
N HIS A 116 7.93 -4.20 3.62
CA HIS A 116 9.09 -3.67 4.34
C HIS A 116 9.61 -2.31 3.81
N ALA A 117 8.87 -1.63 2.94
CA ALA A 117 9.25 -0.35 2.36
C ALA A 117 8.36 0.76 2.95
N VAL A 118 8.67 1.17 4.18
CA VAL A 118 7.83 2.08 4.98
C VAL A 118 7.77 3.45 4.33
N PHE A 119 8.91 3.97 3.89
CA PHE A 119 8.95 5.28 3.25
C PHE A 119 8.26 5.27 1.87
N GLU A 120 8.40 4.19 1.10
CA GLU A 120 7.69 4.03 -0.18
C GLU A 120 6.18 4.03 0.00
N ALA A 121 5.66 3.42 1.07
CA ALA A 121 4.25 3.43 1.41
C ALA A 121 3.77 4.78 1.97
N LEU A 122 4.65 5.50 2.67
CA LEU A 122 4.32 6.77 3.31
C LEU A 122 4.09 7.90 2.31
N VAL A 123 4.93 8.03 1.27
CA VAL A 123 4.81 9.11 0.28
C VAL A 123 3.42 9.17 -0.37
N PRO A 124 2.89 8.09 -0.99
CA PRO A 124 1.54 8.12 -1.55
C PRO A 124 0.46 8.32 -0.49
N ALA A 125 0.64 7.76 0.72
CA ALA A 125 -0.30 8.00 1.82
C ALA A 125 -0.39 9.50 2.15
N VAL A 126 0.74 10.20 2.30
CA VAL A 126 0.73 11.65 2.54
C VAL A 126 0.09 12.40 1.38
N ILE A 127 0.41 12.07 0.12
CA ILE A 127 -0.16 12.71 -1.08
C ILE A 127 -1.70 12.59 -1.11
N LEU A 128 -2.23 11.46 -0.68
CA LEU A 128 -3.67 11.18 -0.67
C LEU A 128 -4.43 11.88 0.48
N GLN A 129 -3.76 12.56 1.40
CA GLN A 129 -4.44 13.26 2.51
C GLN A 129 -5.36 14.36 1.96
N GLN A 130 -6.66 14.31 2.32
CA GLN A 130 -7.66 15.36 2.03
C GLN A 130 -7.91 15.66 0.53
N VAL A 131 -7.55 14.74 -0.37
CA VAL A 131 -7.85 14.81 -1.81
C VAL A 131 -8.68 13.60 -2.25
N THR A 132 -9.21 13.64 -3.47
CA THR A 132 -9.81 12.43 -4.06
C THR A 132 -8.73 11.39 -4.35
N SER A 133 -9.13 10.12 -4.40
CA SER A 133 -8.20 9.04 -4.72
C SER A 133 -7.63 9.19 -6.13
N GLU A 134 -8.44 9.65 -7.08
CA GLU A 134 -8.05 9.89 -8.46
C GLU A 134 -6.97 10.98 -8.56
N GLU A 135 -7.16 12.13 -7.88
CA GLU A 135 -6.16 13.20 -7.83
C GLU A 135 -4.86 12.72 -7.20
N GLY A 136 -4.92 12.10 -6.02
CA GLY A 136 -3.71 11.69 -5.31
C GLY A 136 -2.93 10.62 -6.06
N VAL A 137 -3.61 9.65 -6.71
CA VAL A 137 -2.96 8.65 -7.56
C VAL A 137 -2.32 9.29 -8.78
N ALA A 138 -2.99 10.25 -9.43
CA ALA A 138 -2.42 10.99 -10.56
C ALA A 138 -1.18 11.80 -10.14
N SER A 139 -1.26 12.52 -9.01
CA SER A 139 -0.15 13.26 -8.41
C SER A 139 1.05 12.37 -8.11
N TYR A 140 0.82 11.20 -7.50
CA TYR A 140 1.91 10.28 -7.19
C TYR A 140 2.54 9.68 -8.46
N ARG A 141 1.74 9.31 -9.46
CA ARG A 141 2.27 8.87 -10.77
C ARG A 141 3.11 9.95 -11.44
N HIS A 142 2.66 11.20 -11.41
CA HIS A 142 3.42 12.31 -11.97
C HIS A 142 4.74 12.52 -11.21
N LEU A 143 4.71 12.50 -9.88
CA LEU A 143 5.91 12.60 -9.04
C LEU A 143 6.92 11.48 -9.32
N VAL A 144 6.47 10.22 -9.42
CA VAL A 144 7.36 9.08 -9.71
C VAL A 144 7.90 9.13 -11.14
N ASN A 145 7.11 9.56 -12.12
CA ASN A 145 7.62 9.73 -13.49
C ASN A 145 8.73 10.78 -13.57
N ALA A 146 8.57 11.89 -12.86
CA ALA A 146 9.49 13.02 -12.92
C ALA A 146 10.74 12.84 -12.03
N LEU A 147 10.58 12.28 -10.83
CA LEU A 147 11.64 12.17 -9.83
C LEU A 147 12.12 10.73 -9.59
N GLY A 148 11.49 9.74 -10.22
CA GLY A 148 11.89 8.34 -10.13
C GLY A 148 13.00 8.00 -11.13
N GLU A 149 13.91 7.15 -10.68
CA GLU A 149 14.98 6.57 -11.50
C GLU A 149 14.45 5.36 -12.26
N VAL A 150 15.07 5.05 -13.40
CA VAL A 150 14.79 3.77 -14.10
C VAL A 150 15.23 2.62 -13.20
N SER A 151 14.38 1.62 -13.05
CA SER A 151 14.67 0.45 -12.25
C SER A 151 15.70 -0.48 -12.91
N PRO A 152 16.48 -1.26 -12.15
CA PRO A 152 17.39 -2.26 -12.72
C PRO A 152 16.61 -3.37 -13.45
N GLY A 153 17.30 -4.13 -14.30
CA GLY A 153 16.73 -5.32 -14.96
C GLY A 153 16.02 -5.04 -16.29
N PRO A 154 15.30 -6.04 -16.82
CA PRO A 154 14.89 -6.08 -18.23
C PRO A 154 13.65 -5.23 -18.56
N VAL A 155 12.95 -4.70 -17.55
CA VAL A 155 11.72 -3.92 -17.72
C VAL A 155 11.95 -2.51 -17.19
N ALA A 156 11.65 -1.52 -18.02
CA ALA A 156 11.76 -0.11 -17.68
C ALA A 156 10.60 0.36 -16.76
N LEU A 157 10.61 -0.08 -15.50
CA LEU A 157 9.82 0.53 -14.44
C LEU A 157 10.56 1.76 -13.87
N LYS A 158 9.88 2.48 -12.99
CA LYS A 158 10.45 3.59 -12.22
C LYS A 158 10.50 3.23 -10.74
N LEU A 159 11.67 3.37 -10.14
CA LEU A 159 11.81 3.33 -8.69
C LEU A 159 11.05 4.53 -8.10
N PRO A 160 10.29 4.36 -7.01
CA PRO A 160 9.83 5.48 -6.22
C PRO A 160 11.02 6.42 -5.88
N PRO A 161 10.85 7.76 -5.88
CA PRO A 161 11.95 8.68 -5.60
C PRO A 161 12.63 8.37 -4.26
N SER A 162 13.96 8.45 -4.24
CA SER A 162 14.71 8.17 -3.02
C SER A 162 14.41 9.22 -1.94
N PRO A 163 14.58 8.88 -0.65
CA PRO A 163 14.53 9.87 0.43
C PRO A 163 15.45 11.07 0.16
N GLN A 164 16.64 10.83 -0.41
CA GLN A 164 17.62 11.88 -0.71
C GLN A 164 17.06 12.86 -1.76
N VAL A 165 16.47 12.35 -2.85
CA VAL A 165 15.85 13.16 -3.89
C VAL A 165 14.71 14.00 -3.31
N LEU A 166 13.81 13.39 -2.53
CA LEU A 166 12.67 14.11 -1.96
C LEU A 166 13.10 15.14 -0.90
N ALA A 167 14.10 14.83 -0.07
CA ALA A 167 14.63 15.74 0.95
C ALA A 167 15.34 16.98 0.35
N GLY A 168 15.96 16.81 -0.83
CA GLY A 168 16.63 17.87 -1.58
C GLY A 168 15.72 18.63 -2.54
N THR A 169 14.49 18.16 -2.77
CA THR A 169 13.53 18.84 -3.64
C THR A 169 12.88 20.01 -2.88
N PRO A 170 12.97 21.27 -3.37
CA PRO A 170 12.30 22.39 -2.72
C PRO A 170 10.78 22.24 -2.82
N TYR A 171 10.03 22.69 -1.80
CA TYR A 171 8.58 22.45 -1.72
C TYR A 171 7.81 22.95 -2.96
N TRP A 172 8.21 24.08 -3.56
CA TRP A 172 7.51 24.64 -4.72
C TRP A 172 7.58 23.72 -5.94
N ALA A 173 8.63 22.88 -6.04
CA ALA A 173 8.75 21.91 -7.12
C ALA A 173 7.72 20.78 -7.01
N PHE A 174 7.09 20.60 -5.85
CA PHE A 174 5.98 19.66 -5.68
C PHE A 174 4.66 20.17 -6.27
N HIS A 175 4.49 21.49 -6.45
CA HIS A 175 3.27 22.08 -7.00
C HIS A 175 2.97 21.59 -8.42
N ARG A 176 4.01 21.34 -9.24
CA ARG A 176 3.87 20.77 -10.59
C ARG A 176 3.25 19.36 -10.59
N PHE A 177 3.24 18.69 -9.44
CA PHE A 177 2.63 17.39 -9.24
C PHE A 177 1.24 17.48 -8.58
N GLY A 178 0.68 18.69 -8.40
CA GLY A 178 -0.57 18.89 -7.66
C GLY A 178 -0.42 18.72 -6.15
N ILE A 179 0.82 18.73 -5.64
CA ILE A 179 1.11 18.61 -4.21
C ILE A 179 1.46 20.00 -3.69
N GLU A 180 0.57 20.55 -2.89
CA GLU A 180 0.68 21.79 -2.13
C GLU A 180 1.73 21.72 -1.02
N ARG A 181 2.10 22.90 -0.52
CA ARG A 181 3.17 23.08 0.48
C ARG A 181 3.04 22.19 1.72
N ARG A 182 1.85 22.02 2.30
CA ARG A 182 1.70 21.29 3.57
C ARG A 182 2.10 19.82 3.43
N ARG A 183 1.58 19.08 2.45
CA ARG A 183 1.99 17.70 2.16
C ARG A 183 3.43 17.63 1.68
N ALA A 184 3.90 18.59 0.86
CA ALA A 184 5.30 18.63 0.44
C ALA A 184 6.26 18.73 1.65
N ASP A 185 5.97 19.60 2.61
CA ASP A 185 6.76 19.77 3.84
C ASP A 185 6.78 18.49 4.70
N VAL A 186 5.67 17.74 4.75
CA VAL A 186 5.59 16.44 5.43
C VAL A 186 6.47 15.41 4.72
N ILE A 187 6.38 15.31 3.38
CA ILE A 187 7.19 14.39 2.57
C ILE A 187 8.68 14.70 2.75
N ILE A 188 9.09 15.96 2.63
CA ILE A 188 10.49 16.39 2.80
C ILE A 188 11.01 16.05 4.20
N ARG A 189 10.22 16.31 5.25
CA ARG A 189 10.61 16.00 6.63
C ARG A 189 10.72 14.50 6.88
N ALA A 190 9.76 13.72 6.38
CA ALA A 190 9.81 12.27 6.43
C ALA A 190 11.02 11.72 5.68
N ALA A 191 11.33 12.29 4.51
CA ALA A 191 12.47 11.89 3.68
C ALA A 191 13.81 12.09 4.41
N ARG A 192 13.97 13.24 5.10
CA ARG A 192 15.14 13.51 5.96
C ARG A 192 15.29 12.52 7.13
N SER A 193 14.20 11.86 7.51
CA SER A 193 14.15 10.91 8.62
C SER A 193 13.83 9.48 8.18
N ALA A 194 13.99 9.16 6.88
CA ALA A 194 13.52 7.90 6.31
C ALA A 194 14.11 6.68 7.03
N LYS A 195 15.40 6.71 7.41
CA LYS A 195 16.02 5.64 8.20
C LYS A 195 15.25 5.35 9.50
N ARG A 196 14.82 6.37 10.24
CA ARG A 196 14.06 6.20 11.48
C ARG A 196 12.67 5.62 11.21
N LEU A 197 12.04 5.98 10.08
CA LEU A 197 10.77 5.39 9.67
C LEU A 197 10.96 3.91 9.28
N GLU A 198 12.01 3.56 8.55
CA GLU A 198 12.28 2.17 8.15
C GLU A 198 12.56 1.26 9.35
N GLU A 199 13.16 1.76 10.44
CA GLU A 199 13.33 0.99 11.69
C GLU A 199 12.01 0.44 12.27
N THR A 200 10.83 0.97 11.86
CA THR A 200 9.52 0.43 12.30
C THR A 200 9.26 -0.99 11.81
N VAL A 201 9.93 -1.47 10.76
CA VAL A 201 9.70 -2.82 10.21
C VAL A 201 10.03 -3.93 11.21
N THR A 202 10.99 -3.68 12.12
CA THR A 202 11.44 -4.61 13.16
C THR A 202 10.79 -4.37 14.52
N MET A 203 9.87 -3.42 14.62
CA MET A 203 9.19 -3.08 15.88
C MET A 203 7.88 -3.83 16.07
N ASP A 204 7.51 -4.04 17.33
CA ASP A 204 6.13 -4.38 17.69
C ASP A 204 5.17 -3.29 17.19
N ARG A 205 3.90 -3.66 16.99
CA ARG A 205 2.91 -2.75 16.38
C ARG A 205 2.74 -1.45 17.19
N PRO A 206 2.48 -1.48 18.51
CA PRO A 206 2.38 -0.26 19.32
C PRO A 206 3.58 0.69 19.14
N SER A 207 4.81 0.18 19.25
CA SER A 207 6.03 0.96 19.08
C SER A 207 6.18 1.54 17.67
N ALA A 208 5.83 0.77 16.64
CA ALA A 208 5.85 1.22 15.25
C ALA A 208 4.85 2.39 15.02
N TYR A 209 3.63 2.29 15.54
CA TYR A 209 2.64 3.36 15.46
C TYR A 209 3.09 4.60 16.23
N GLN A 210 3.58 4.44 17.47
CA GLN A 210 4.09 5.55 18.26
C GLN A 210 5.20 6.29 17.51
N ARG A 211 6.11 5.55 16.88
CA ARG A 211 7.18 6.12 16.07
C ARG A 211 6.67 6.88 14.85
N MET A 212 5.73 6.33 14.10
CA MET A 212 5.15 7.01 12.93
C MET A 212 4.39 8.28 13.34
N LEU A 213 3.58 8.21 14.41
CA LEU A 213 2.75 9.31 14.89
C LEU A 213 3.56 10.45 15.51
N ALA A 214 4.80 10.19 15.94
CA ALA A 214 5.70 11.24 16.42
C ALA A 214 6.15 12.21 15.32
N PHE A 215 5.97 11.88 14.04
CA PHE A 215 6.32 12.77 12.92
C PHE A 215 5.20 13.76 12.63
N PRO A 216 5.47 15.09 12.69
CA PRO A 216 4.45 16.08 12.37
C PRO A 216 3.88 15.92 10.96
N GLY A 217 2.56 15.78 10.87
CA GLY A 217 1.84 15.55 9.60
C GLY A 217 1.56 14.08 9.28
N ILE A 218 2.04 13.14 10.10
CA ILE A 218 1.64 11.73 10.05
C ILE A 218 0.61 11.49 11.15
N GLY A 219 -0.67 11.41 10.77
CA GLY A 219 -1.77 11.08 11.67
C GLY A 219 -2.16 9.60 11.64
N PRO A 220 -3.16 9.18 12.46
CA PRO A 220 -3.64 7.80 12.53
C PRO A 220 -4.03 7.22 11.17
N TRP A 221 -4.72 8.01 10.33
CA TRP A 221 -5.06 7.61 8.96
C TRP A 221 -3.82 7.21 8.15
N THR A 222 -2.80 8.07 8.11
CA THR A 222 -1.56 7.82 7.34
C THR A 222 -0.77 6.65 7.90
N ALA A 223 -0.64 6.56 9.24
CA ALA A 223 0.06 5.45 9.88
C ALA A 223 -0.61 4.10 9.57
N ALA A 224 -1.95 4.03 9.61
CA ALA A 224 -2.68 2.82 9.24
C ALA A 224 -2.49 2.44 7.77
N LYS A 225 -2.53 3.41 6.84
CA LYS A 225 -2.27 3.15 5.40
C LYS A 225 -0.87 2.58 5.17
N VAL A 226 0.14 3.11 5.87
CA VAL A 226 1.52 2.58 5.84
C VAL A 226 1.58 1.19 6.45
N ALA A 227 0.93 0.97 7.60
CA ALA A 227 0.95 -0.30 8.29
C ALA A 227 0.32 -1.44 7.46
N MET A 228 -0.78 -1.16 6.75
CA MET A 228 -1.43 -2.11 5.85
C MET A 228 -0.54 -2.53 4.66
N ALA A 229 0.34 -1.65 4.18
CA ALA A 229 1.13 -1.87 2.96
C ALA A 229 2.55 -2.38 3.25
N ALA A 230 3.21 -1.79 4.25
CA ALA A 230 4.62 -2.06 4.56
C ALA A 230 4.82 -3.02 5.73
N LEU A 231 3.87 -3.05 6.67
CA LEU A 231 4.05 -3.73 7.94
C LEU A 231 3.22 -5.02 8.06
N GLY A 232 2.26 -5.27 7.15
CA GLY A 232 1.40 -6.45 7.20
C GLY A 232 0.38 -6.43 8.35
N ASP A 233 -0.02 -5.24 8.79
CA ASP A 233 -0.93 -5.08 9.93
C ASP A 233 -2.38 -5.42 9.53
N ALA A 234 -2.85 -6.60 9.95
CA ALA A 234 -4.21 -7.07 9.72
C ALA A 234 -5.27 -6.32 10.55
N ASP A 235 -4.86 -5.47 11.50
CA ASP A 235 -5.75 -4.76 12.42
C ASP A 235 -5.78 -3.23 12.21
N ALA A 236 -4.98 -2.72 11.27
CA ALA A 236 -4.90 -1.31 10.94
C ALA A 236 -6.26 -0.73 10.46
N VAL A 237 -6.71 0.33 11.13
CA VAL A 237 -7.92 1.09 10.75
C VAL A 237 -7.54 2.54 10.41
N PRO A 238 -7.72 2.99 9.15
CA PRO A 238 -7.50 4.39 8.76
C PRO A 238 -8.56 5.35 9.33
N ILE A 239 -8.48 5.63 10.64
CA ILE A 239 -9.38 6.58 11.32
C ILE A 239 -9.22 7.99 10.74
N GLY A 240 -10.33 8.67 10.47
CA GLY A 240 -10.35 9.99 9.81
C GLY A 240 -10.46 9.90 8.29
N ASP A 241 -10.65 8.70 7.75
CA ASP A 241 -11.00 8.53 6.33
C ASP A 241 -12.41 9.05 6.07
N TYR A 242 -12.58 9.84 5.01
CA TYR A 242 -13.86 10.48 4.71
C TYR A 242 -14.93 9.49 4.23
N HIS A 243 -14.54 8.39 3.58
CA HIS A 243 -15.46 7.44 2.96
C HIS A 243 -15.57 6.12 3.71
N LEU A 244 -14.51 5.70 4.40
CA LEU A 244 -14.46 4.40 5.04
C LEU A 244 -15.57 4.21 6.08
N PRO A 245 -15.85 5.15 7.01
CA PRO A 245 -16.90 4.94 8.00
C PRO A 245 -18.26 4.72 7.37
N HIS A 246 -18.58 5.49 6.32
CA HIS A 246 -19.84 5.34 5.58
C HIS A 246 -19.92 3.99 4.86
N SER A 247 -18.81 3.52 4.29
CA SER A 247 -18.77 2.22 3.59
C SER A 247 -18.94 1.06 4.57
N ILE A 248 -18.30 1.13 5.75
CA ILE A 248 -18.46 0.12 6.80
C ILE A 248 -19.86 0.16 7.40
N GLY A 249 -20.39 1.34 7.75
CA GLY A 249 -21.76 1.47 8.23
C GLY A 249 -22.79 0.96 7.23
N TYR A 250 -22.61 1.25 5.94
CA TYR A 250 -23.49 0.73 4.90
C TYR A 250 -23.40 -0.79 4.75
N ALA A 251 -22.20 -1.35 4.81
CA ALA A 251 -21.98 -2.80 4.70
C ALA A 251 -22.62 -3.59 5.85
N PHE A 252 -22.55 -3.07 7.07
CA PHE A 252 -23.06 -3.76 8.26
C PHE A 252 -24.54 -3.45 8.54
N GLU A 253 -24.97 -2.22 8.29
CA GLU A 253 -26.25 -1.72 8.81
C GLU A 253 -27.14 -1.10 7.72
N GLY A 254 -26.66 -1.00 6.48
CA GLY A 254 -27.35 -0.29 5.41
C GLY A 254 -27.39 1.24 5.60
N THR A 255 -26.71 1.77 6.62
CA THR A 255 -26.71 3.21 6.92
C THR A 255 -25.80 3.95 5.95
N ALA A 256 -26.36 4.93 5.23
CA ALA A 256 -25.60 5.66 4.20
C ALA A 256 -24.61 6.70 4.76
N ARG A 257 -24.78 7.10 6.03
CA ARG A 257 -23.87 7.98 6.77
C ARG A 257 -23.55 7.33 8.11
N SER A 258 -22.28 7.34 8.45
CA SER A 258 -21.71 6.76 9.68
C SER A 258 -20.46 7.54 10.09
N THR A 259 -19.94 7.29 11.27
CA THR A 259 -18.82 8.03 11.90
C THR A 259 -17.66 7.11 12.18
N ASP A 260 -16.46 7.67 12.39
CA ASP A 260 -15.30 6.87 12.83
C ASP A 260 -15.61 6.08 14.10
N GLN A 261 -16.33 6.68 15.05
CA GLN A 261 -16.75 6.02 16.28
C GLN A 261 -17.61 4.79 15.99
N ARG A 262 -18.65 4.93 15.15
CA ARG A 262 -19.53 3.80 14.81
C ARG A 262 -18.79 2.73 14.00
N MET A 263 -17.91 3.14 13.09
CA MET A 263 -17.05 2.21 12.35
C MET A 263 -16.19 1.38 13.30
N LEU A 264 -15.60 1.99 14.32
CA LEU A 264 -14.78 1.27 15.31
C LEU A 264 -15.63 0.29 16.13
N GLU A 265 -16.84 0.67 16.55
CA GLU A 265 -17.77 -0.23 17.23
C GLU A 265 -18.16 -1.44 16.37
N LEU A 266 -18.45 -1.22 15.08
CA LEU A 266 -18.79 -2.30 14.15
C LEU A 266 -17.62 -3.24 13.87
N LEU A 267 -16.39 -2.71 13.90
CA LEU A 267 -15.17 -3.46 13.66
C LEU A 267 -14.61 -4.13 14.92
N GLU A 268 -15.03 -3.71 16.12
CA GLU A 268 -14.52 -4.21 17.40
C GLU A 268 -14.57 -5.75 17.54
N PRO A 269 -15.64 -6.46 17.12
CA PRO A 269 -15.67 -7.92 17.17
C PRO A 269 -14.58 -8.62 16.34
N TYR A 270 -13.91 -7.87 15.45
CA TYR A 270 -12.83 -8.36 14.59
C TYR A 270 -11.47 -7.82 14.99
N ARG A 271 -11.28 -7.37 16.24
CA ARG A 271 -9.98 -6.93 16.77
C ARG A 271 -8.89 -7.98 16.46
N GLY A 272 -7.76 -7.50 15.94
CA GLY A 272 -6.69 -8.32 15.35
C GLY A 272 -6.80 -8.48 13.83
N HIS A 273 -7.99 -8.24 13.26
CA HIS A 273 -8.34 -8.50 11.86
C HIS A 273 -9.21 -7.40 11.22
N ARG A 274 -9.28 -6.21 11.84
CA ARG A 274 -10.14 -5.11 11.35
C ARG A 274 -9.77 -4.64 9.94
N ALA A 275 -8.48 -4.59 9.61
CA ALA A 275 -8.03 -4.29 8.25
C ALA A 275 -8.47 -5.36 7.26
N ARG A 276 -8.57 -6.63 7.68
CA ARG A 276 -9.04 -7.73 6.82
C ARG A 276 -10.50 -7.54 6.45
N VAL A 277 -11.35 -7.20 7.42
CA VAL A 277 -12.75 -6.87 7.17
C VAL A 277 -12.89 -5.66 6.23
N ILE A 278 -12.12 -4.58 6.50
CA ILE A 278 -12.07 -3.41 5.64
C ILE A 278 -11.68 -3.80 4.21
N ARG A 279 -10.66 -4.64 4.05
CA ARG A 279 -10.21 -5.09 2.73
C ARG A 279 -11.24 -5.95 2.00
N LEU A 280 -11.91 -6.87 2.68
CA LEU A 280 -13.00 -7.65 2.07
C LEU A 280 -14.12 -6.74 1.54
N ILE A 281 -14.56 -5.77 2.34
CA ILE A 281 -15.64 -4.84 1.98
C ILE A 281 -15.23 -3.92 0.82
N THR A 282 -14.01 -3.37 0.89
CA THR A 282 -13.49 -2.48 -0.16
C THR A 282 -13.23 -3.23 -1.47
N THR A 283 -12.70 -4.46 -1.41
CA THR A 283 -12.52 -5.32 -2.59
C THR A 283 -13.86 -5.71 -3.22
N ALA A 284 -14.90 -5.92 -2.42
CA ALA A 284 -16.26 -6.17 -2.91
C ALA A 284 -16.92 -4.93 -3.55
N GLY A 285 -16.28 -3.75 -3.50
CA GLY A 285 -16.83 -2.51 -4.05
C GLY A 285 -18.05 -1.98 -3.29
N ILE A 286 -18.26 -2.43 -2.04
CA ILE A 286 -19.41 -2.03 -1.24
C ILE A 286 -19.15 -0.64 -0.68
N GLY A 287 -20.03 0.30 -1.00
CA GLY A 287 -19.96 1.67 -0.53
C GLY A 287 -21.35 2.30 -0.39
N ALA A 288 -21.46 3.29 0.50
CA ALA A 288 -22.71 4.02 0.70
C ALA A 288 -23.17 4.74 -0.59
N PRO A 289 -24.50 4.86 -0.81
CA PRO A 289 -25.05 5.66 -1.91
C PRO A 289 -24.49 7.09 -1.94
N ARG A 290 -24.29 7.63 -3.13
CA ARG A 290 -23.79 9.00 -3.31
C ARG A 290 -24.98 9.96 -3.41
N PHE A 291 -25.03 10.95 -2.52
CA PHE A 291 -26.13 11.94 -2.47
C PHE A 291 -25.79 13.28 -3.11
N GLY A 292 -24.72 13.35 -3.92
CA GLY A 292 -24.29 14.58 -4.56
C GLY A 292 -23.34 14.33 -5.73
N PRO A 293 -23.18 15.33 -6.62
CA PRO A 293 -22.31 15.22 -7.78
C PRO A 293 -20.85 14.97 -7.35
N LYS A 294 -20.07 14.32 -8.21
CA LYS A 294 -18.63 14.14 -7.99
C LYS A 294 -18.00 15.53 -7.80
N LYS A 295 -17.16 15.70 -6.77
CA LYS A 295 -16.34 16.90 -6.65
C LYS A 295 -15.50 17.01 -7.92
N PRO A 296 -15.47 18.18 -8.59
CA PRO A 296 -14.61 18.37 -9.74
C PRO A 296 -13.15 18.20 -9.31
N LEU A 297 -12.34 17.61 -10.19
CA LEU A 297 -10.90 17.51 -9.98
C LEU A 297 -10.32 18.92 -9.88
N ARG A 298 -9.56 19.20 -8.82
CA ARG A 298 -8.92 20.49 -8.55
C ARG A 298 -7.46 20.40 -8.94
N SER A 299 -7.07 21.21 -9.91
CA SER A 299 -5.67 21.45 -10.25
C SER A 299 -5.15 22.62 -9.42
N ILE A 300 -3.97 22.43 -8.81
CA ILE A 300 -3.20 23.53 -8.20
C ILE A 300 -2.26 24.16 -9.24
N ILE A 301 -2.07 23.52 -10.40
CA ILE A 301 -1.19 24.01 -11.47
C ILE A 301 -1.77 25.27 -12.12
N ASP A 302 -3.09 25.45 -12.04
CA ASP A 302 -3.82 26.59 -12.63
C ASP A 302 -4.09 27.72 -11.62
N ARG A 303 -3.36 27.76 -10.49
CA ARG A 303 -3.43 28.80 -9.45
C ARG A 303 -2.06 29.33 -9.10
#